data_AF-A0AAU6L9R6-F1
#
_entry.id   AF-A0AAU6L9R6-F1
#
_cell.length_a   1.000
_cell.length_b   1.000
_cell.length_c   1.000
_cell.angle_alpha   90.00
_cell.angle_beta   90.00
_cell.angle_gamma   90.00
#
_symmetry.space_group_name_H-M   'P 1'
#
loop_
_entity.id
_entity.type
_entity.pdbx_description
1 polymer ?
#
loop_
_entity_poly.entity_id
_entity_poly.type
_entity_poly.pdbx_seq_one_letter_code
_entity_poly.pdbx_strand_id
1 'polypeptide(L)'
;MRGTFKPVLGLSLAVCVAVGAGALWRVMEDPGDGGGPRGTADCARVMEFARMAPPAGMRNAKCDRTEAADGRTTVLGTFRMEHADTQAWVASFPKAPEQVGCPGPHPENYDPESEGCFVLAHDAPQPGRAAGLRMRITPEVGTTAKVRFDAS
;
A
#
# COMPACT_ATOMS: atom_id res chain seq x y z
N MET A 1 -33.23 -38.83 -53.10
CA MET A 1 -33.65 -39.82 -52.08
C MET A 1 -33.70 -39.13 -50.72
N ARG A 2 -34.72 -39.47 -49.92
CA ARG A 2 -35.18 -38.83 -48.68
C ARG A 2 -34.22 -39.06 -47.50
N GLY A 3 -34.24 -38.16 -46.50
CA GLY A 3 -33.70 -38.46 -45.17
C GLY A 3 -33.55 -37.27 -44.21
N THR A 4 -34.67 -36.67 -43.79
CA THR A 4 -34.76 -35.78 -42.61
C THR A 4 -34.94 -36.64 -41.36
N PHE A 5 -34.13 -36.44 -40.30
CA PHE A 5 -34.52 -36.73 -38.91
C PHE A 5 -33.80 -35.78 -37.92
N LYS A 6 -34.60 -35.01 -37.16
CA LYS A 6 -34.35 -34.38 -35.83
C LYS A 6 -35.30 -35.09 -34.84
N PRO A 7 -35.29 -34.86 -33.51
CA PRO A 7 -34.23 -34.58 -32.52
C PRO A 7 -34.26 -35.62 -31.37
N VAL A 8 -33.36 -35.57 -30.38
CA VAL A 8 -33.56 -36.26 -29.08
C VAL A 8 -33.26 -35.28 -27.94
N LEU A 9 -34.31 -34.93 -27.19
CA LEU A 9 -34.24 -34.36 -25.84
C LEU A 9 -33.65 -35.39 -24.87
N GLY A 10 -32.79 -34.95 -23.96
CA GLY A 10 -32.28 -35.75 -22.86
C GLY A 10 -31.82 -34.89 -21.70
N LEU A 11 -32.79 -34.35 -20.97
CA LEU A 11 -32.66 -33.63 -19.71
C LEU A 11 -32.18 -34.58 -18.59
N SER A 12 -31.14 -34.23 -17.83
CA SER A 12 -30.95 -34.68 -16.43
C SER A 12 -29.88 -33.87 -15.70
N LEU A 13 -30.30 -33.27 -14.58
CA LEU A 13 -29.54 -32.51 -13.59
C LEU A 13 -28.52 -33.38 -12.84
N ALA A 14 -27.37 -32.81 -12.46
CA ALA A 14 -26.69 -33.19 -11.23
C ALA A 14 -26.06 -31.96 -10.56
N VAL A 15 -26.73 -31.55 -9.50
CA VAL A 15 -26.36 -30.57 -8.48
C VAL A 15 -25.21 -31.15 -7.64
N CYS A 16 -24.13 -30.40 -7.44
CA CYS A 16 -23.26 -30.56 -6.29
C CYS A 16 -22.95 -29.18 -5.70
N VAL A 17 -23.80 -28.77 -4.78
CA VAL A 17 -23.56 -27.73 -3.80
C VAL A 17 -22.57 -28.28 -2.77
N ALA A 18 -21.44 -27.60 -2.58
CA ALA A 18 -20.67 -27.67 -1.34
C ALA A 18 -20.78 -26.31 -0.65
N VAL A 19 -21.71 -26.24 0.30
CA VAL A 19 -21.90 -25.15 1.26
C VAL A 19 -20.67 -25.09 2.16
N GLY A 20 -19.83 -24.08 1.99
CA GLY A 20 -18.85 -23.67 3.01
C GLY A 20 -19.59 -22.96 4.14
N ALA A 21 -19.93 -23.73 5.18
CA ALA A 21 -20.65 -23.29 6.36
C ALA A 21 -19.83 -22.35 7.25
N GLY A 22 -20.51 -21.34 7.80
CA GLY A 22 -20.06 -20.51 8.93
C GLY A 22 -19.39 -19.21 8.48
N ALA A 23 -20.06 -18.08 8.24
CA ALA A 23 -21.13 -17.45 9.02
C ALA A 23 -20.80 -17.42 10.52
N LEU A 24 -20.83 -16.20 11.07
CA LEU A 24 -20.62 -15.83 12.47
C LEU A 24 -19.10 -15.69 12.80
N TRP A 25 -18.48 -14.51 12.83
CA TRP A 25 -18.81 -13.36 13.67
C TRP A 25 -19.03 -12.05 12.90
N ARG A 26 -20.18 -11.46 13.20
CA ARG A 26 -20.59 -10.08 12.97
C ARG A 26 -20.22 -9.27 14.23
N VAL A 27 -19.78 -8.03 13.98
CA VAL A 27 -19.96 -6.84 14.83
C VAL A 27 -19.04 -6.71 16.06
N MET A 28 -18.07 -5.83 15.92
CA MET A 28 -18.04 -4.64 16.78
C MET A 28 -17.66 -3.45 15.88
N GLU A 29 -18.70 -2.74 15.44
CA GLU A 29 -18.60 -1.43 14.81
C GLU A 29 -18.07 -0.42 15.84
N ASP A 30 -17.13 0.44 15.42
CA ASP A 30 -17.07 1.81 15.88
C ASP A 30 -17.35 2.72 14.66
N PRO A 31 -18.35 3.62 14.71
CA PRO A 31 -18.86 4.34 13.54
C PRO A 31 -18.12 5.68 13.35
N GLY A 32 -17.60 5.93 12.15
CA GLY A 32 -17.01 7.24 11.85
C GLY A 32 -16.55 7.41 10.41
N ASP A 33 -17.45 7.97 9.60
CA ASP A 33 -17.24 8.70 8.34
C ASP A 33 -16.61 7.98 7.12
N GLY A 34 -17.51 7.65 6.17
CA GLY A 34 -17.68 8.53 5.01
C GLY A 34 -16.69 8.40 3.85
N GLY A 35 -17.03 7.53 2.88
CA GLY A 35 -16.85 7.84 1.45
C GLY A 35 -15.57 7.38 0.75
N GLY A 36 -15.46 6.08 0.47
CA GLY A 36 -14.50 5.52 -0.51
C GLY A 36 -13.86 4.20 -0.03
N PRO A 37 -13.60 3.21 -0.92
CA PRO A 37 -13.02 1.95 -0.48
C PRO A 37 -11.57 2.15 -0.01
N ARG A 38 -11.38 2.18 1.31
CA ARG A 38 -10.08 1.94 1.94
C ARG A 38 -9.68 0.49 1.65
N GLY A 39 -8.64 0.27 0.84
CA GLY A 39 -8.04 -1.05 0.72
C GLY A 39 -7.36 -1.34 -0.62
N THR A 40 -6.07 -1.70 -0.54
CA THR A 40 -5.25 -2.33 -1.59
C THR A 40 -5.09 -1.52 -2.87
N ALA A 41 -4.64 -0.26 -2.75
CA ALA A 41 -4.16 0.44 -3.93
C ALA A 41 -2.91 -0.27 -4.49
N ASP A 42 -2.77 -0.28 -5.81
CA ASP A 42 -1.56 -0.78 -6.45
C ASP A 42 -0.35 0.04 -5.98
N CYS A 43 0.59 -0.62 -5.30
CA CYS A 43 1.77 0.02 -4.73
C CYS A 43 2.62 0.71 -5.80
N ALA A 44 2.67 0.19 -7.03
CA ALA A 44 3.37 0.85 -8.13
C ALA A 44 2.73 2.21 -8.43
N ARG A 45 1.40 2.24 -8.55
CA ARG A 45 0.63 3.48 -8.79
C ARG A 45 0.70 4.47 -7.63
N VAL A 46 0.77 3.98 -6.39
CA VAL A 46 0.94 4.82 -5.19
C VAL A 46 2.34 5.45 -5.14
N MET A 47 3.38 4.68 -5.44
CA MET A 47 4.76 5.20 -5.48
C MET A 47 4.95 6.18 -6.64
N GLU A 48 4.34 5.91 -7.78
CA GLU A 48 4.24 6.85 -8.88
C GLU A 48 3.62 8.19 -8.43
N PHE A 49 2.48 8.16 -7.72
CA PHE A 49 1.88 9.39 -7.17
C PHE A 49 2.87 10.13 -6.26
N ALA A 50 3.59 9.40 -5.41
CA ALA A 50 4.61 9.94 -4.52
C ALA A 50 5.93 10.33 -5.22
N ARG A 51 5.99 10.23 -6.56
CA ARG A 51 7.18 10.53 -7.40
C ARG A 51 8.41 9.69 -7.02
N MET A 52 8.18 8.46 -6.56
CA MET A 52 9.20 7.49 -6.22
C MET A 52 9.14 6.30 -7.18
N ALA A 53 10.31 5.71 -7.47
CA ALA A 53 10.35 4.38 -8.08
C ALA A 53 10.15 3.32 -6.99
N PRO A 54 9.43 2.22 -7.29
CA PRO A 54 9.37 1.09 -6.37
C PRO A 54 10.76 0.46 -6.19
N PRO A 55 11.21 0.23 -4.95
CA PRO A 55 12.50 -0.41 -4.71
C PRO A 55 12.50 -1.85 -5.22
N ALA A 56 13.64 -2.27 -5.78
CA ALA A 56 13.87 -3.68 -6.06
C ALA A 56 13.83 -4.47 -4.74
N GLY A 57 13.25 -5.67 -4.76
CA GLY A 57 13.21 -6.54 -3.58
C GLY A 57 12.25 -6.10 -2.47
N MET A 58 11.31 -5.18 -2.75
CA MET A 58 10.24 -4.82 -1.82
C MET A 58 9.44 -6.05 -1.37
N ARG A 59 9.29 -6.25 -0.06
CA ARG A 59 8.52 -7.35 0.55
C ARG A 59 7.41 -6.84 1.46
N ASN A 60 6.34 -7.64 1.60
CA ASN A 60 5.21 -7.35 2.50
C ASN A 60 4.61 -5.95 2.29
N ALA A 61 4.51 -5.53 1.03
CA ALA A 61 4.04 -4.19 0.69
C ALA A 61 2.54 -4.05 0.94
N LYS A 62 2.16 -2.93 1.55
CA LYS A 62 0.78 -2.51 1.73
C LYS A 62 0.69 -1.04 1.36
N CYS A 63 -0.21 -0.72 0.44
CA CYS A 63 -0.44 0.65 -0.01
C CYS A 63 -1.92 0.98 0.03
N ASP A 64 -2.22 2.16 0.56
CA ASP A 64 -3.55 2.70 0.72
C ASP A 64 -3.59 4.07 0.04
N ARG A 65 -4.69 4.37 -0.64
CA ARG A 65 -4.94 5.68 -1.26
C ARG A 65 -6.26 6.19 -0.71
N THR A 66 -6.24 7.43 -0.25
CA THR A 66 -7.41 8.14 0.27
C THR A 66 -7.59 9.42 -0.53
N GLU A 67 -8.82 9.70 -0.93
CA GLU A 67 -9.20 10.97 -1.54
C GLU A 67 -10.16 11.68 -0.58
N ALA A 68 -9.80 12.89 -0.17
CA ALA A 68 -10.64 13.72 0.68
C ALA A 68 -11.73 14.42 -0.15
N ALA A 69 -12.82 14.83 0.51
CA ALA A 69 -13.95 15.49 -0.14
C ALA A 69 -13.59 16.83 -0.84
N ASP A 70 -12.47 17.44 -0.44
CA ASP A 70 -11.91 18.65 -1.07
C ASP A 70 -11.00 18.36 -2.27
N GLY A 71 -10.93 17.10 -2.71
CA GLY A 71 -10.14 16.64 -3.84
C GLY A 71 -8.66 16.39 -3.53
N ARG A 72 -8.21 16.59 -2.28
CA ARG A 72 -6.84 16.23 -1.89
C ARG A 72 -6.68 14.72 -1.88
N THR A 73 -5.60 14.22 -2.47
CA THR A 73 -5.23 12.80 -2.42
C THR A 73 -4.09 12.62 -1.44
N THR A 74 -4.19 11.60 -0.60
CA THR A 74 -3.11 11.14 0.27
C THR A 74 -2.88 9.66 0.03
N VAL A 75 -1.62 9.25 -0.03
CA VAL A 75 -1.25 7.84 -0.14
C VAL A 75 -0.37 7.46 1.03
N LEU A 76 -0.61 6.25 1.55
CA LEU A 76 0.19 5.65 2.60
C LEU A 76 0.79 4.36 2.06
N GLY A 77 2.07 4.16 2.29
CA GLY A 77 2.75 2.93 1.91
C GLY A 77 3.57 2.37 3.05
N THR A 78 3.62 1.04 3.15
CA THR A 78 4.49 0.32 4.06
C THR A 78 5.08 -0.88 3.36
N PHE A 79 6.38 -1.10 3.51
CA PHE A 79 7.04 -2.29 2.97
C PHE A 79 8.34 -2.58 3.74
N ARG A 80 8.99 -3.69 3.39
CA ARG A 80 10.28 -4.10 3.95
C ARG A 80 11.31 -4.33 2.86
N MET A 81 12.57 -4.05 3.16
CA MET A 81 13.72 -4.29 2.30
C MET A 81 15.01 -4.36 3.12
N GLU A 82 16.13 -4.79 2.52
CA GLU A 82 17.43 -4.79 3.22
C GLU A 82 17.90 -3.36 3.54
N HIS A 83 18.68 -3.19 4.61
CA HIS A 83 19.25 -1.90 4.99
C HIS A 83 20.08 -1.26 3.87
N ALA A 84 20.95 -2.05 3.23
CA ALA A 84 21.78 -1.58 2.13
C ALA A 84 20.94 -1.10 0.94
N ASP A 85 19.88 -1.84 0.61
CA ASP A 85 18.97 -1.48 -0.48
C ASP A 85 18.17 -0.22 -0.14
N THR A 86 17.85 -0.01 1.14
CA THR A 86 17.12 1.19 1.59
C THR A 86 17.95 2.45 1.33
N GLN A 87 19.25 2.42 1.66
CA GLN A 87 20.15 3.55 1.41
C GLN A 87 20.28 3.84 -0.09
N ALA A 88 20.46 2.79 -0.90
CA ALA A 88 20.54 2.93 -2.36
C ALA A 88 19.23 3.49 -2.95
N TRP A 89 18.08 3.05 -2.45
CA TRP A 89 16.77 3.53 -2.88
C TRP A 89 16.56 5.01 -2.52
N VAL A 90 16.88 5.43 -1.30
CA VAL A 90 16.80 6.85 -0.91
C VAL A 90 17.74 7.71 -1.75
N ALA A 91 18.95 7.23 -2.05
CA ALA A 91 19.91 7.91 -2.91
C ALA A 91 19.45 8.02 -4.38
N SER A 92 18.49 7.20 -4.81
CA SER A 92 17.93 7.26 -6.17
C SER A 92 16.94 8.42 -6.39
N PHE A 93 16.55 9.11 -5.31
CA PHE A 93 15.57 10.19 -5.42
C PHE A 93 16.18 11.40 -6.13
N PRO A 94 15.40 12.11 -6.98
CA PRO A 94 15.89 13.29 -7.68
C PRO A 94 16.42 14.41 -6.76
N LYS A 95 15.93 14.43 -5.52
CA LYS A 95 16.35 15.33 -4.45
C LYS A 95 16.48 14.51 -3.18
N ALA A 96 17.58 14.71 -2.46
CA ALA A 96 17.82 14.05 -1.20
C ALA A 96 16.74 14.47 -0.17
N PRO A 97 16.05 13.51 0.47
CA PRO A 97 15.18 13.80 1.60
C PRO A 97 15.96 14.43 2.75
N GLU A 98 15.37 15.41 3.40
CA GLU A 98 15.92 16.02 4.61
C GLU A 98 15.63 15.12 5.80
N GLN A 99 16.67 14.79 6.58
CA GLN A 99 16.49 14.03 7.81
C GLN A 99 15.87 14.95 8.88
N VAL A 100 14.84 14.45 9.55
CA VAL A 100 14.12 15.15 10.63
C VAL A 100 13.97 14.25 11.85
N GLY A 101 13.64 14.83 12.99
CA GLY A 101 13.30 14.07 14.18
C GLY A 101 12.03 13.24 13.96
N CYS A 102 12.06 11.98 14.37
CA CYS A 102 10.89 11.11 14.30
C CYS A 102 9.82 11.57 15.30
N PRO A 103 8.57 11.79 14.86
CA PRO A 103 7.50 12.22 15.76
C PRO A 103 6.96 11.03 16.59
N GLY A 104 6.59 11.31 17.84
CA GLY A 104 5.88 10.40 18.73
C GLY A 104 6.66 9.98 19.97
N PRO A 105 6.03 9.21 20.88
CA PRO A 105 6.71 8.68 22.04
C PRO A 105 7.73 7.62 21.62
N HIS A 106 8.92 7.69 22.20
CA HIS A 106 10.00 6.74 22.00
C HIS A 106 10.01 5.71 23.14
N PRO A 107 10.13 4.40 22.86
CA PRO A 107 10.34 3.41 23.92
C PRO A 107 11.68 3.66 24.63
N GLU A 108 11.85 3.18 25.87
CA GLU A 108 13.08 3.42 26.67
C GLU A 108 14.37 2.93 26.00
N ASN A 109 14.30 1.88 25.17
CA ASN A 109 15.44 1.35 24.41
C ASN A 109 15.46 1.86 22.96
N TYR A 110 14.87 3.01 22.71
CA TYR A 110 14.88 3.65 21.39
C TYR A 110 16.29 4.14 21.06
N ASP A 111 16.86 3.62 19.98
CA ASP A 111 18.06 4.16 19.38
C ASP A 111 17.66 5.16 18.27
N PRO A 112 17.79 6.48 18.51
CA PRO A 112 17.47 7.51 17.51
C PRO A 112 18.40 7.50 16.29
N GLU A 113 19.61 6.93 16.41
CA GLU A 113 20.54 6.82 15.28
C GLU A 113 20.17 5.64 14.37
N SER A 114 19.48 4.65 14.92
CA SER A 114 18.96 3.51 14.15
C SER A 114 17.75 3.89 13.30
N GLU A 115 16.88 4.77 13.78
CA GLU A 115 15.66 5.16 13.07
C GLU A 115 15.84 6.46 12.27
N GLY A 116 15.51 6.41 10.97
CA GLY A 116 15.56 7.59 10.12
C GLY A 116 14.17 8.10 9.76
N CYS A 117 13.84 9.32 10.15
CA CYS A 117 12.69 10.03 9.59
C CYS A 117 13.15 11.08 8.59
N PHE A 118 12.42 11.19 7.49
CA PHE A 118 12.79 12.02 6.37
C PHE A 118 11.57 12.75 5.83
N VAL A 119 11.80 13.97 5.35
CA VAL A 119 10.81 14.74 4.60
C VAL A 119 11.38 15.12 3.25
N LEU A 120 10.55 15.08 2.22
CA LEU A 120 10.90 15.56 0.90
C LEU A 120 9.77 16.45 0.39
N ALA A 121 10.04 17.75 0.31
CA ALA A 121 9.21 18.69 -0.42
C ALA A 121 9.66 18.73 -1.89
N HIS A 122 8.71 18.59 -2.80
CA HIS A 122 8.98 18.72 -4.23
C HIS A 122 8.89 20.18 -4.67
N ASP A 123 9.88 20.64 -5.43
CA ASP A 123 10.04 22.08 -5.73
C ASP A 123 9.00 22.64 -6.70
N ALA A 124 8.34 21.77 -7.49
CA ALA A 124 7.35 22.16 -8.48
C ALA A 124 6.06 21.32 -8.34
N PRO A 125 4.87 21.96 -8.26
CA PRO A 125 3.59 21.27 -8.34
C PRO A 125 3.47 20.47 -9.64
N GLN A 126 3.02 19.22 -9.55
CA GLN A 126 2.73 18.39 -10.71
C GLN A 126 1.29 17.85 -10.60
N PRO A 127 0.42 18.10 -11.59
CA PRO A 127 -0.95 17.58 -11.57
C PRO A 127 -0.98 16.07 -11.38
N GLY A 128 -1.78 15.59 -10.42
CA GLY A 128 -1.92 14.16 -10.13
C GLY A 128 -0.71 13.51 -9.43
N ARG A 129 0.19 14.31 -8.86
CA ARG A 129 1.33 13.85 -8.05
C ARG A 129 1.32 14.53 -6.69
N ALA A 130 1.98 13.91 -5.71
CA ALA A 130 2.20 14.49 -4.39
C ALA A 130 3.03 15.77 -4.49
N ALA A 131 2.74 16.73 -3.60
CA ALA A 131 3.56 17.91 -3.35
C ALA A 131 4.78 17.57 -2.47
N GLY A 132 4.69 16.52 -1.67
CA GLY A 132 5.82 15.99 -0.92
C GLY A 132 5.50 14.66 -0.27
N LEU A 133 6.51 14.14 0.45
CA LEU A 133 6.34 12.94 1.25
C LEU A 133 7.06 13.04 2.59
N ARG A 134 6.56 12.27 3.55
CA ARG A 134 7.20 11.97 4.82
C ARG A 134 7.48 10.49 4.87
N MET A 135 8.66 10.12 5.32
CA MET A 135 9.11 8.75 5.36
C MET A 135 9.73 8.43 6.71
N ARG A 136 9.52 7.21 7.18
CA ARG A 136 10.12 6.64 8.38
C ARG A 136 10.70 5.28 8.03
N ILE A 137 12.00 5.13 8.29
CA ILE A 137 12.77 3.91 8.08
C ILE A 137 13.14 3.40 9.47
N THR A 138 12.59 2.25 9.83
CA THR A 138 12.81 1.60 11.13
C THR A 138 13.56 0.29 10.91
N PRO A 139 14.78 0.14 11.44
CA PRO A 139 15.47 -1.14 11.47
C PRO A 139 14.63 -2.19 12.19
N GLU A 140 14.56 -3.38 11.60
CA GLU A 140 14.03 -4.56 12.28
C GLU A 140 15.19 -5.47 12.68
N VAL A 141 14.92 -6.49 13.51
CA VAL A 141 15.95 -7.45 13.92
C VAL A 141 16.56 -8.13 12.68
N GLY A 142 17.88 -8.08 12.55
CA GLY A 142 18.62 -8.61 11.40
C GLY A 142 19.08 -7.51 10.44
N THR A 143 18.98 -7.77 9.13
CA THR A 143 19.47 -6.88 8.06
C THR A 143 18.35 -6.09 7.36
N THR A 144 17.10 -6.28 7.78
CA THR A 144 15.92 -5.69 7.15
C THR A 144 15.51 -4.38 7.83
N ALA A 145 15.06 -3.41 7.03
CA ALA A 145 14.34 -2.24 7.48
C ALA A 145 12.88 -2.30 7.03
N LYS A 146 12.02 -1.74 7.88
CA LYS A 146 10.64 -1.39 7.53
C LYS A 146 10.58 0.06 7.10
N VAL A 147 10.06 0.30 5.91
CA VAL A 147 9.78 1.63 5.39
C VAL A 147 8.30 1.92 5.53
N ARG A 148 7.97 3.10 6.05
CA ARG A 148 6.63 3.69 6.02
C ARG A 148 6.72 5.05 5.36
N PHE A 149 5.80 5.36 4.46
CA PHE A 149 5.71 6.69 3.88
C PHE A 149 4.28 7.18 3.77
N ASP A 150 4.14 8.50 3.80
CA ASP A 150 2.93 9.27 3.56
C ASP A 150 3.27 10.30 2.48
N ALA A 151 2.47 10.36 1.41
CA ALA A 151 2.63 11.37 0.38
C ALA A 151 1.30 12.06 0.08
N SER A 152 1.36 13.38 -0.10
CA SER A 152 0.23 14.28 -0.30
C SER A 152 0.61 15.44 -1.20
#